data_AF-Q52800-F1
#
_entry.id   AF-Q52800-F1
#
_cell.length_a   1.000
_cell.length_b   1.000
_cell.length_c   1.000
_cell.angle_alpha   90.00
_cell.angle_beta   90.00
_cell.angle_gamma   90.00
#
_symmetry.space_group_name_H-M   'P 1'
#
loop_
_entity.id
_entity.type
_entity.pdbx_description
1 polymer ?
#
loop_
_entity_poly.entity_id
_entity_poly.type
_entity_poly.pdbx_seq_one_letter_code
_entity_poly.pdbx_strand_id
1 'polypeptide(L)'
;VSKVISESKRSLNRHVAVVGVLSIALVCGIGGWAATTELSSAVIGEGVIVVDPRCQNIQHLTGGIVSELLVSENDHVTAGQVLIRLDGTTTRANLSIVESTLAQLYARRARLKAERIGAESFEVEENITDLTSSTSAQKL
;
A
#
# COMPACT_ATOMS: atom_id res chain seq x y z
N VAL A 1 82.47 56.84 25.93
CA VAL A 1 81.32 56.22 26.63
C VAL A 1 80.10 56.01 25.72
N SER A 2 79.79 56.93 24.80
CA SER A 2 78.62 56.82 23.90
C SER A 2 78.64 55.64 22.91
N LYS A 3 79.83 55.21 22.45
CA LYS A 3 79.97 54.14 21.45
C LYS A 3 79.63 52.72 21.96
N VAL A 4 79.77 52.49 23.27
CA VAL A 4 79.49 51.17 23.90
C VAL A 4 77.99 50.98 24.14
N ILE A 5 77.27 52.06 24.47
CA ILE A 5 75.82 52.01 24.70
C ILE A 5 75.05 51.80 23.38
N SER A 6 75.58 52.26 22.23
CA SER A 6 74.93 52.06 20.93
C SER A 6 75.03 50.62 20.40
N GLU A 7 76.15 49.92 20.64
CA GLU A 7 76.35 48.53 20.21
C GLU A 7 75.35 47.59 20.92
N SER A 8 75.11 47.80 22.22
CA SER A 8 74.20 46.96 23.00
C SER A 8 72.72 47.17 22.67
N LYS A 9 72.31 48.40 22.30
CA LYS A 9 70.93 48.67 21.84
C LYS A 9 70.65 48.05 20.47
N ARG A 10 71.66 47.92 19.61
CA ARG A 10 71.52 47.34 18.26
C ARG A 10 71.25 45.84 18.30
N SER A 11 71.89 45.10 19.20
CA SER A 11 71.67 43.66 19.35
C SER A 11 70.32 43.32 20.00
N LEU A 12 69.91 44.10 21.00
CA LEU A 12 68.60 43.93 21.65
C LEU A 12 67.45 44.23 20.68
N ASN A 13 67.51 45.34 19.94
CA ASN A 13 66.49 45.68 18.95
C ASN A 13 66.44 44.67 17.81
N ARG A 14 67.58 44.06 17.45
CA ARG A 14 67.61 42.98 16.46
C ARG A 14 66.89 41.73 16.97
N HIS A 15 67.09 41.32 18.22
CA HIS A 15 66.39 40.17 18.78
C HIS A 15 64.89 40.44 18.97
N VAL A 16 64.52 41.65 19.42
CA VAL A 16 63.11 42.06 19.55
C VAL A 16 62.42 42.10 18.17
N ALA A 17 63.10 42.60 17.14
CA ALA A 17 62.57 42.57 15.77
C ALA A 17 62.41 41.14 15.23
N VAL A 18 63.37 40.25 15.48
CA VAL A 18 63.29 38.83 15.07
C VAL A 18 62.12 38.12 15.76
N VAL A 19 61.95 38.32 17.06
CA VAL A 19 60.82 37.75 17.81
C VAL A 19 59.48 38.31 17.31
N GLY A 20 59.40 39.63 17.08
CA GLY A 20 58.19 40.26 16.55
C GLY A 20 57.80 39.72 15.17
N VAL A 21 58.76 39.58 14.26
CA VAL A 21 58.52 39.00 12.92
C VAL A 21 58.10 37.54 13.03
N LEU A 22 58.72 36.75 13.91
CA LEU A 22 58.35 35.35 14.12
C LEU A 22 56.93 35.21 14.67
N SER A 23 56.55 36.05 15.64
CA SER A 23 55.20 36.07 16.19
C SER A 23 54.15 36.43 15.14
N ILE A 24 54.42 37.43 14.30
CA ILE A 24 53.53 37.83 13.21
C ILE A 24 53.40 36.69 12.19
N ALA A 25 54.52 36.07 11.80
CA ALA A 25 54.51 34.95 10.86
C ALA A 25 53.69 33.76 11.38
N LEU A 26 53.80 33.45 12.68
CA LEU A 26 53.02 32.37 13.31
C LEU A 26 51.51 32.66 13.27
N VAL A 27 51.11 33.87 13.65
CA VAL A 27 49.70 34.28 13.69
C VAL A 27 49.10 34.31 12.29
N CYS A 28 49.81 34.90 11.33
CA CYS A 28 49.36 34.92 9.94
C CYS A 28 49.32 33.52 9.31
N GLY A 29 50.29 32.65 9.64
CA GLY A 29 50.32 31.27 9.15
C GLY A 29 49.14 30.44 9.66
N ILE A 30 48.94 30.39 10.98
CA ILE A 30 47.86 29.61 11.59
C ILE A 30 46.50 30.22 11.24
N GLY A 31 46.37 31.55 11.34
CA GLY A 31 45.13 32.25 11.03
C GLY A 31 44.74 32.13 9.55
N GLY A 32 45.71 32.24 8.63
CA GLY A 32 45.49 32.04 7.20
C GLY A 32 45.04 30.62 6.91
N TRP A 33 45.73 29.62 7.46
CA TRP A 33 45.36 28.21 7.27
C TRP A 33 43.97 27.90 7.83
N ALA A 34 43.65 28.37 9.04
CA ALA A 34 42.34 28.16 9.66
C ALA A 34 41.20 28.84 8.88
N ALA A 35 41.44 30.04 8.34
CA ALA A 35 40.45 30.76 7.53
C ALA A 35 40.16 30.08 6.18
N THR A 36 41.17 29.44 5.58
CA THR A 36 41.01 28.73 4.30
C THR A 36 40.55 27.28 4.45
N THR A 37 40.56 26.75 5.66
CA THR A 37 40.16 25.36 5.90
C THR A 37 38.64 25.28 5.94
N GLU A 38 38.05 24.70 4.90
CA GLU A 38 36.64 24.33 4.91
C GLU A 38 36.45 23.15 5.87
N LEU A 39 35.80 23.42 7.01
CA LEU A 39 35.39 22.35 7.92
C LEU A 39 34.20 21.62 7.29
N SER A 40 34.50 20.60 6.49
CA SER A 40 33.51 19.73 5.87
C SER A 40 32.78 18.94 6.97
N SER A 41 31.70 19.51 7.48
CA SER A 41 30.78 18.84 8.38
C SER A 41 29.67 18.22 7.52
N ALA A 42 29.86 16.96 7.15
CA ALA A 42 28.77 16.17 6.58
C ALA A 42 27.91 15.68 7.75
N VAL A 43 26.78 16.34 7.98
CA VAL A 43 25.71 15.79 8.83
C VAL A 43 25.13 14.60 8.09
N ILE A 44 25.51 13.39 8.51
CA ILE A 44 24.84 12.16 8.08
C ILE A 44 23.50 12.10 8.83
N GLY A 45 22.45 12.61 8.19
CA GLY A 45 21.08 12.39 8.61
C GLY A 45 20.55 11.11 7.98
N GLU A 46 20.11 10.14 8.79
CA GLU A 46 19.35 9.00 8.27
C GLU A 46 18.00 9.50 7.76
N GLY A 47 17.87 9.69 6.46
CA GLY A 47 16.60 9.96 5.79
C GLY A 47 15.94 8.64 5.41
N VAL A 48 14.89 8.24 6.12
CA VAL A 48 14.06 7.11 5.67
C VAL A 48 13.05 7.63 4.65
N ILE A 49 13.24 7.22 3.39
CA ILE A 49 12.24 7.43 2.33
C ILE A 49 11.16 6.38 2.52
N VAL A 50 10.09 6.73 3.22
CA VAL A 50 8.88 5.90 3.27
C VAL A 50 8.03 6.27 2.07
N VAL A 51 8.03 5.43 1.05
CA VAL A 51 6.98 5.46 0.02
C VAL A 51 5.72 4.96 0.70
N ASP A 52 4.73 5.83 0.90
CA ASP A 52 3.41 5.45 1.43
C ASP A 52 2.72 4.55 0.40
N PRO A 53 2.69 3.22 0.59
CA PRO A 53 1.91 2.39 -0.29
C PRO A 53 0.48 2.59 0.16
N ARG A 54 -0.32 3.29 -0.67
CA ARG A 54 -1.78 3.29 -0.54
C ARG A 54 -2.30 1.89 -0.85
N CYS A 55 -2.04 0.96 0.05
CA CYS A 55 -2.59 -0.38 0.04
C CYS A 55 -4.07 -0.24 0.39
N GLN A 56 -4.90 -0.08 -0.63
CA GLN A 56 -6.34 -0.23 -0.47
C GLN A 56 -6.62 -1.71 -0.31
N ASN A 57 -6.86 -2.12 0.94
CA ASN A 57 -7.23 -3.48 1.28
C ASN A 57 -8.67 -3.71 0.78
N ILE A 58 -8.82 -4.25 -0.43
CA ILE A 58 -10.12 -4.59 -1.01
C ILE A 58 -10.56 -5.90 -0.36
N GLN A 59 -11.21 -5.79 0.80
CA GLN A 59 -11.80 -6.92 1.51
C GLN A 59 -13.27 -7.05 1.08
N HIS A 60 -13.59 -8.11 0.35
CA HIS A 60 -14.96 -8.41 -0.03
C HIS A 60 -15.77 -8.78 1.23
N LEU A 61 -16.83 -8.03 1.55
CA LEU A 61 -17.68 -8.24 2.74
C LEU A 61 -18.43 -9.58 2.73
N THR A 62 -18.52 -10.20 1.56
CA THR A 62 -19.29 -11.41 1.33
C THR A 62 -18.32 -12.47 0.87
N GLY A 63 -17.80 -13.26 1.83
CA GLY A 63 -16.88 -14.36 1.57
C GLY A 63 -17.49 -15.39 0.64
N GLY A 64 -17.01 -15.42 -0.60
CA GLY A 64 -17.20 -16.50 -1.56
C GLY A 64 -15.83 -17.00 -2.03
N ILE A 65 -15.75 -18.25 -2.46
CA ILE A 65 -14.51 -18.84 -2.97
C ILE A 65 -14.10 -18.08 -4.24
N VAL A 66 -12.84 -17.63 -4.31
CA VAL A 66 -12.29 -16.93 -5.48
C VAL A 66 -12.10 -17.96 -6.60
N SER A 67 -12.82 -17.83 -7.73
CA SER A 67 -12.62 -18.72 -8.87
C SER A 67 -11.39 -18.37 -9.68
N GLU A 68 -11.18 -17.07 -9.95
CA GLU A 68 -10.11 -16.64 -10.85
C GLU A 68 -9.67 -15.21 -10.55
N LEU A 69 -8.35 -15.01 -10.58
CA LEU A 69 -7.68 -13.75 -10.36
C LEU A 69 -7.15 -13.29 -11.72
N LEU A 70 -7.71 -12.21 -12.26
CA LEU A 70 -7.52 -11.78 -13.65
C LEU A 70 -6.33 -10.82 -13.84
N VAL A 71 -5.59 -10.56 -12.76
CA VAL A 71 -4.50 -9.58 -12.68
C VAL A 71 -3.35 -10.13 -11.86
N SER A 72 -2.12 -9.83 -12.27
CA SER A 72 -0.90 -10.23 -11.56
C SER A 72 -0.41 -9.12 -10.64
N GLU A 73 0.44 -9.46 -9.67
CA GLU A 73 1.11 -8.46 -8.85
C GLU A 73 1.85 -7.44 -9.73
N ASN A 74 1.70 -6.15 -9.39
CA ASN A 74 2.32 -5.01 -10.07
C ASN A 74 1.70 -4.62 -11.44
N ASP A 75 0.50 -5.08 -11.75
CA ASP A 75 -0.20 -4.73 -12.99
C ASP A 75 -0.96 -3.39 -12.89
N HIS A 76 -0.92 -2.57 -13.94
CA HIS A 76 -1.59 -1.26 -13.97
C HIS A 76 -3.07 -1.41 -14.30
N VAL A 77 -3.94 -1.18 -13.33
CA VAL A 77 -5.40 -1.33 -13.48
C VAL A 77 -6.10 -0.02 -13.83
N THR A 78 -7.12 -0.09 -14.67
CA THR A 78 -7.99 1.04 -15.04
C THR A 78 -9.34 0.97 -14.34
N ALA A 79 -9.99 2.12 -14.15
CA ALA A 79 -11.30 2.18 -13.50
C ALA A 79 -12.35 1.38 -14.29
N GLY A 80 -12.98 0.40 -13.63
CA GLY A 80 -13.96 -0.50 -14.23
C GLY A 80 -13.41 -1.84 -14.71
N GLN A 81 -12.11 -2.10 -14.58
CA GLN A 81 -11.51 -3.38 -14.89
C GLN A 81 -11.91 -4.46 -13.87
N VAL A 82 -12.36 -5.62 -14.35
CA VAL A 82 -12.71 -6.76 -13.49
C VAL A 82 -11.43 -7.41 -12.98
N LEU A 83 -11.18 -7.30 -11.68
CA LEU A 83 -9.95 -7.81 -11.05
C LEU A 83 -10.11 -9.25 -10.54
N ILE A 84 -11.30 -9.57 -10.02
CA ILE A 84 -11.60 -10.84 -9.36
C ILE A 84 -12.96 -11.33 -9.86
N ARG A 85 -13.03 -12.61 -10.22
CA ARG A 85 -14.29 -13.30 -10.51
C ARG A 85 -14.60 -14.25 -9.36
N LEU A 86 -15.65 -13.95 -8.61
CA LEU A 86 -16.14 -14.82 -7.54
C LEU A 86 -16.83 -16.05 -8.14
N ASP A 87 -16.64 -17.21 -7.51
CA ASP A 87 -17.27 -18.45 -7.95
C ASP A 87 -18.79 -18.37 -7.82
N GLY A 88 -19.48 -18.42 -8.96
CA GLY A 88 -20.93 -18.43 -9.04
C GLY A 88 -21.54 -19.80 -8.71
N THR A 89 -20.75 -20.85 -8.47
CA THR A 89 -21.26 -22.18 -8.15
C THR A 89 -22.12 -22.17 -6.89
N THR A 90 -21.71 -21.49 -5.83
CA THR A 90 -22.48 -21.40 -4.58
C THR A 90 -23.78 -20.62 -4.76
N THR A 91 -23.75 -19.53 -5.54
CA THR A 91 -24.93 -18.72 -5.84
C THR A 91 -25.95 -19.50 -6.68
N ARG A 92 -25.46 -20.26 -7.68
CA ARG A 92 -26.31 -21.09 -8.54
C ARG A 92 -26.88 -22.30 -7.79
N ALA A 93 -26.11 -22.88 -6.87
CA ALA A 93 -26.58 -23.93 -5.98
C ALA A 93 -27.67 -23.43 -5.01
N ASN A 94 -27.48 -22.25 -4.40
CA ASN A 94 -28.49 -21.62 -3.54
C ASN A 94 -29.79 -21.31 -4.31
N LEU A 95 -29.68 -20.82 -5.55
CA LEU A 95 -30.85 -20.57 -6.40
C LEU A 95 -31.64 -21.88 -6.63
N SER A 96 -30.95 -22.96 -7.00
CA SER A 96 -31.58 -24.27 -7.22
C SER A 96 -32.28 -24.83 -5.95
N ILE A 97 -31.67 -24.62 -4.77
CA ILE A 97 -32.27 -25.02 -3.49
C ILE A 97 -33.56 -24.23 -3.23
N VAL A 98 -33.55 -22.92 -3.45
CA VAL A 98 -34.73 -22.07 -3.26
C VAL A 98 -35.84 -22.42 -4.25
N GLU A 99 -35.50 -22.64 -5.52
CA GLU A 99 -36.46 -23.04 -6.55
C GLU A 99 -37.11 -24.39 -6.23
N SER A 100 -36.33 -25.38 -5.81
CA SER A 100 -36.87 -26.70 -5.42
C SER A 100 -37.77 -26.62 -4.19
N THR A 101 -37.41 -25.80 -3.19
CA THR A 101 -38.23 -25.54 -2.01
C THR A 101 -39.56 -24.87 -2.39
N LEU A 102 -39.49 -23.91 -3.32
CA LEU A 102 -40.66 -23.19 -3.80
C LEU A 102 -41.62 -24.13 -4.54
N ALA A 103 -41.10 -25.01 -5.41
CA ALA A 103 -41.90 -26.03 -6.09
C ALA A 103 -42.61 -26.98 -5.12
N GLN A 104 -41.93 -27.42 -4.06
CA GLN A 104 -42.54 -28.26 -3.02
C GLN A 104 -43.67 -27.54 -2.27
N LEU A 105 -43.49 -26.26 -1.94
CA LEU A 105 -44.50 -25.46 -1.26
C LEU A 105 -45.75 -25.26 -2.14
N TYR A 106 -45.57 -25.03 -3.44
CA TYR A 106 -46.68 -24.93 -4.39
C TYR A 106 -47.46 -26.23 -4.52
N ALA A 107 -46.76 -27.36 -4.66
CA ALA A 107 -47.40 -28.68 -4.71
C ALA A 107 -48.19 -28.96 -3.41
N ARG A 108 -47.62 -28.64 -2.25
CA ARG A 108 -48.30 -28.79 -0.95
C ARG A 108 -49.54 -27.90 -0.86
N ARG A 109 -49.45 -26.65 -1.32
CA ARG A 109 -50.57 -25.71 -1.35
C ARG A 109 -51.69 -26.20 -2.26
N ALA A 110 -51.36 -26.70 -3.45
CA ALA A 110 -52.35 -27.21 -4.40
C ALA A 110 -53.06 -28.45 -3.83
N ARG A 111 -52.32 -29.38 -3.23
CA ARG A 111 -52.89 -30.53 -2.52
C ARG A 111 -53.84 -30.12 -1.39
N LEU A 112 -53.43 -29.20 -0.51
CA LEU A 112 -54.28 -28.72 0.59
C LEU A 112 -55.55 -28.00 0.08
N LYS A 113 -55.45 -27.27 -1.04
CA LYS A 113 -56.61 -26.66 -1.70
C LYS A 113 -57.58 -27.73 -2.22
N ALA A 114 -57.08 -28.81 -2.81
CA ALA A 114 -57.89 -29.92 -3.31
C ALA A 114 -58.56 -30.70 -2.16
N GLU A 115 -57.82 -31.01 -1.09
CA GLU A 115 -58.37 -31.64 0.12
C GLU A 115 -59.52 -30.82 0.72
N ARG A 116 -59.39 -29.49 0.76
CA ARG A 116 -60.44 -28.59 1.28
C ARG A 116 -61.76 -28.67 0.50
N ILE A 117 -61.71 -28.91 -0.81
CA ILE A 117 -62.89 -28.99 -1.67
C ILE A 117 -63.32 -30.44 -1.94
N GLY A 118 -62.64 -31.42 -1.36
CA GLY A 118 -62.92 -32.85 -1.57
C GLY A 118 -62.56 -33.37 -2.97
N ALA A 119 -61.65 -32.69 -3.69
CA ALA A 119 -61.22 -33.08 -5.02
C ALA A 119 -60.13 -34.17 -4.98
N GLU A 120 -60.27 -35.19 -5.82
CA GLU A 120 -59.35 -36.35 -5.89
C GLU A 120 -58.06 -36.06 -6.69
N SER A 121 -58.06 -34.96 -7.47
CA SER A 121 -56.89 -34.48 -8.22
C SER A 121 -56.64 -32.99 -7.95
N PHE A 122 -55.39 -32.57 -8.08
CA PHE A 122 -54.98 -31.18 -7.94
C PHE A 122 -54.15 -30.74 -9.15
N GLU A 123 -54.45 -29.56 -9.68
CA GLU A 123 -53.62 -28.87 -10.66
C GLU A 123 -52.86 -27.75 -9.99
N VAL A 124 -51.57 -27.62 -10.32
CA VAL A 124 -50.72 -26.54 -9.80
C VAL A 124 -50.79 -25.38 -10.79
N GLU A 125 -51.74 -24.46 -10.55
CA GLU A 125 -52.11 -23.33 -11.43
C GLU A 125 -51.06 -22.20 -11.52
N GLU A 126 -49.85 -22.36 -11.01
CA GLU A 126 -48.85 -21.29 -10.99
C GLU A 126 -47.68 -21.66 -11.88
N ASN A 127 -47.07 -20.66 -12.53
CA ASN A 127 -46.08 -20.76 -13.59
C ASN A 127 -44.74 -21.41 -13.14
N ILE A 128 -44.79 -22.69 -12.75
CA ILE A 128 -43.63 -23.55 -12.44
C ILE A 128 -43.01 -24.15 -13.71
N THR A 129 -43.68 -24.05 -14.86
CA THR A 129 -43.14 -24.47 -16.15
C THR A 129 -41.87 -23.68 -16.50
N ASP A 130 -41.80 -22.41 -16.10
CA ASP A 130 -40.60 -21.56 -16.26
C ASP A 130 -39.47 -21.92 -15.27
N LEU A 131 -39.80 -22.42 -14.08
CA LEU A 131 -38.81 -22.82 -13.05
C LEU A 131 -38.28 -24.26 -13.25
N THR A 132 -39.07 -25.14 -13.85
CA THR A 132 -38.71 -26.54 -14.11
C THR A 132 -38.00 -26.74 -15.46
N SER A 133 -38.17 -25.81 -16.40
CA SER A 133 -37.51 -25.84 -17.72
C SER A 133 -36.01 -25.52 -17.64
N SER A 134 -35.56 -24.73 -16.65
CA SER A 134 -34.14 -24.39 -16.46
C SER A 134 -33.28 -25.56 -15.96
N THR A 135 -33.85 -26.46 -15.14
CA THR A 135 -33.15 -27.63 -14.59
C THR A 135 -33.06 -28.79 -15.58
N SER A 136 -33.99 -28.87 -16.53
CA SER A 136 -34.09 -29.97 -17.50
C SER A 136 -33.18 -29.81 -18.73
N ALA A 137 -32.71 -28.58 -19.03
CA ALA A 137 -31.93 -28.29 -20.22
C ALA A 137 -30.39 -28.42 -20.04
N GLN A 138 -29.89 -28.59 -18.81
CA GLN A 138 -28.43 -28.57 -18.52
C GLN A 138 -27.83 -29.97 -18.25
N LYS A 139 -28.50 -31.05 -18.65
CA LYS A 139 -27.95 -32.41 -18.55
C LYS A 139 -28.11 -33.18 -19.87
N LEU A 140 -27.33 -32.79 -20.87
CA LEU A 140 -26.77 -33.65 -21.92
C LEU A 140 -25.37 -33.15 -22.26
#